data_AF-A0A3E1E4M4-F1
#
_entry.id   AF-A0A3E1E4M4-F1
#
_cell.length_a   1.000
_cell.length_b   1.000
_cell.length_c   1.000
_cell.angle_alpha   90.00
_cell.angle_beta   90.00
_cell.angle_gamma   90.00
#
_symmetry.space_group_name_H-M   'P 1'
#
loop_
_entity.id
_entity.type
_entity.pdbx_description
1 polymer ?
#
loop_
_entity_poly.entity_id
_entity_poly.type
_entity_poly.pdbx_seq_one_letter_code
_entity_poly.pdbx_strand_id
1 'polypeptide(L)'
;MHPLRSLSGLRLALAMLTAASPITAFAQEVSPVELKLREALRNSMIQQRTVEGERARLDAELQALKVQSDRQIADLKRALAEATKQADADKAVADQKLKETSEKLKATEGQAAALAGSLDKWKASHTQLAEITRQKEAERARLEVENIDLKNLVKDRERRNLELYKTGKEILDRYESFSLGKAISAREPFTGLAKVKLEEQVQDSRNDLDDNFVKTGDSAKVEPVSSTNP
;
A
#
# COMPACT_ATOMS: atom_id res chain seq x y z
N MET A 1 -39.40 66.87 -36.86
CA MET A 1 -40.00 67.63 -37.98
C MET A 1 -41.50 67.68 -37.78
N HIS A 2 -42.12 68.72 -38.35
CA HIS A 2 -43.34 69.43 -37.97
C HIS A 2 -44.64 68.65 -37.64
N PRO A 3 -45.54 69.32 -36.86
CA PRO A 3 -46.86 68.87 -36.42
C PRO A 3 -47.92 69.09 -37.50
N LEU A 4 -49.15 68.58 -37.32
CA LEU A 4 -50.37 69.14 -37.93
C LEU A 4 -51.67 68.47 -37.44
N ARG A 5 -52.72 69.31 -37.38
CA ARG A 5 -54.19 69.06 -37.41
C ARG A 5 -54.93 68.95 -36.06
N SER A 6 -56.09 69.59 -35.86
CA SER A 6 -56.84 70.56 -36.68
C SER A 6 -57.89 71.28 -35.84
N LEU A 7 -58.29 72.46 -36.35
CA LEU A 7 -59.40 73.31 -35.96
C LEU A 7 -60.74 72.56 -35.81
N SER A 8 -61.65 73.08 -34.98
CA SER A 8 -62.92 73.70 -35.44
C SER A 8 -63.84 74.09 -34.27
N GLY A 9 -64.53 75.24 -34.37
CA GLY A 9 -65.72 75.49 -33.55
C GLY A 9 -66.01 76.92 -33.07
N LEU A 10 -65.73 77.97 -33.84
CA LEU A 10 -66.27 79.31 -33.60
C LEU A 10 -67.77 79.34 -33.96
N ARG A 11 -68.66 79.67 -33.02
CA ARG A 11 -70.00 80.23 -33.34
C ARG A 11 -70.32 81.41 -32.43
N LEU A 12 -70.56 82.53 -33.11
CA LEU A 12 -70.93 83.86 -32.67
C LEU A 12 -72.47 83.93 -32.59
N ALA A 13 -73.05 84.57 -31.56
CA ALA A 13 -74.33 85.26 -31.67
C ALA A 13 -74.51 86.25 -30.51
N LEU A 14 -74.69 87.51 -30.90
CA LEU A 14 -74.86 88.72 -30.11
C LEU A 14 -76.36 89.07 -30.05
N ALA A 15 -76.88 89.46 -28.88
CA ALA A 15 -78.07 90.33 -28.79
C ALA A 15 -78.16 91.00 -27.41
N MET A 16 -77.96 92.33 -27.38
CA MET A 16 -78.35 93.25 -26.30
C MET A 16 -79.88 93.34 -26.19
N LEU A 17 -80.44 93.47 -24.98
CA LEU A 17 -81.37 94.57 -24.63
C LEU A 17 -81.72 94.65 -23.12
N THR A 18 -81.34 95.79 -22.52
CA THR A 18 -82.04 96.62 -21.49
C THR A 18 -82.44 96.09 -20.10
N ALA A 19 -82.29 97.02 -19.15
CA ALA A 19 -82.45 96.94 -17.71
C ALA A 19 -83.89 96.83 -17.18
N ALA A 20 -84.03 96.16 -16.04
CA ALA A 20 -84.96 96.51 -14.95
C ALA A 20 -84.54 95.79 -13.65
N SER A 21 -84.26 96.55 -12.59
CA SER A 21 -84.43 96.11 -11.18
C SER A 21 -85.85 96.51 -10.74
N PRO A 22 -86.49 95.91 -9.70
CA PRO A 22 -85.90 95.57 -8.41
C PRO A 22 -86.40 94.29 -7.68
N ILE A 23 -85.67 94.00 -6.59
CA ILE A 23 -85.97 93.21 -5.37
C ILE A 23 -87.41 92.65 -5.25
N THR A 24 -87.52 91.32 -5.15
CA THR A 24 -88.52 90.65 -4.29
C THR A 24 -87.90 89.41 -3.67
N ALA A 25 -87.91 89.37 -2.34
CA ALA A 25 -87.64 88.19 -1.55
C ALA A 25 -88.83 87.22 -1.67
N PHE A 26 -88.57 85.98 -2.08
CA PHE A 26 -89.45 84.85 -1.83
C PHE A 26 -88.66 83.77 -1.10
N ALA A 27 -88.90 83.69 0.20
CA ALA A 27 -88.75 82.46 0.96
C ALA A 27 -90.10 81.73 0.87
N GLN A 28 -90.15 80.50 0.34
CA GLN A 28 -91.19 79.52 0.66
C GLN A 28 -90.74 78.09 0.29
N GLU A 29 -90.63 77.26 1.33
CA GLU A 29 -90.82 75.80 1.42
C GLU A 29 -90.03 74.86 0.50
N VAL A 30 -88.94 74.33 1.07
CA VAL A 30 -88.32 73.08 0.61
C VAL A 30 -89.26 71.91 0.95
N SER A 31 -89.74 71.19 -0.06
CA SER A 31 -90.58 70.00 0.16
C SER A 31 -89.78 68.87 0.85
N PRO A 32 -90.40 68.06 1.72
CA PRO A 32 -89.71 66.95 2.41
C PRO A 32 -89.14 65.89 1.45
N VAL A 33 -89.62 65.84 0.21
CA VAL A 33 -89.11 64.98 -0.87
C VAL A 33 -87.79 65.51 -1.45
N GLU A 34 -87.63 66.83 -1.59
CA GLU A 34 -86.38 67.45 -2.06
C GLU A 34 -85.24 67.35 -1.04
N LEU A 35 -85.55 67.42 0.26
CA LEU A 35 -84.57 67.19 1.32
C LEU A 35 -84.02 65.76 1.25
N LYS A 36 -84.91 64.77 1.09
CA LYS A 36 -84.52 63.36 0.92
C LYS A 36 -83.70 63.14 -0.36
N LEU A 37 -84.03 63.81 -1.47
CA LEU A 37 -83.26 63.71 -2.71
C LEU A 37 -81.86 64.33 -2.57
N ARG A 38 -81.74 65.47 -1.89
CA ARG A 38 -80.45 66.11 -1.59
C ARG A 38 -79.60 65.26 -0.64
N GLU A 39 -80.22 64.64 0.36
CA GLU A 39 -79.56 63.73 1.28
C GLU A 39 -79.10 62.45 0.59
N ALA A 40 -79.93 61.86 -0.27
CA ALA A 40 -79.56 60.72 -1.13
C ALA A 40 -78.41 61.07 -2.09
N LEU A 41 -78.42 62.27 -2.68
CA LEU A 41 -77.34 62.74 -3.54
C LEU A 41 -76.03 62.97 -2.76
N ARG A 42 -76.10 63.55 -1.55
CA ARG A 42 -74.93 63.68 -0.66
C ARG A 42 -74.37 62.33 -0.24
N ASN A 43 -75.24 61.39 0.12
CA ASN A 43 -74.83 60.04 0.47
C ASN A 43 -74.18 59.32 -0.73
N SER A 44 -74.72 59.48 -1.93
CA SER A 44 -74.12 58.96 -3.16
C SER A 44 -72.75 59.58 -3.47
N MET A 45 -72.61 60.90 -3.31
CA MET A 45 -71.32 61.58 -3.47
C MET A 45 -70.28 61.12 -2.43
N ILE A 46 -70.68 60.91 -1.18
CA ILE A 46 -69.81 60.38 -0.13
C ILE A 46 -69.40 58.93 -0.45
N GLN A 47 -70.33 58.09 -0.91
CA GLN A 47 -70.04 56.72 -1.34
C GLN A 47 -69.07 56.70 -2.53
N GLN A 48 -69.29 57.52 -3.55
CA GLN A 48 -68.36 57.62 -4.69
C GLN A 48 -66.96 58.04 -4.24
N ARG A 49 -66.84 59.08 -3.39
CA ARG A 49 -65.54 59.51 -2.86
C ARG A 49 -64.87 58.41 -2.02
N THR A 50 -65.64 57.64 -1.26
CA THR A 50 -65.14 56.51 -0.47
C THR A 50 -64.60 55.40 -1.37
N VAL A 51 -65.38 55.00 -2.38
CA VAL A 51 -64.98 53.98 -3.36
C VAL A 51 -63.80 54.43 -4.20
N GLU A 52 -63.71 55.70 -4.59
CA GLU A 52 -62.56 56.27 -5.28
C GLU A 52 -61.30 56.25 -4.40
N GLY A 53 -61.43 56.57 -3.11
CA GLY A 53 -60.35 56.47 -2.13
C GLY A 53 -59.89 55.02 -1.92
N GLU A 54 -60.82 54.08 -1.84
CA GLU A 54 -60.51 52.64 -1.76
C GLU A 54 -59.83 52.13 -3.02
N ARG A 55 -60.27 52.53 -4.21
CA ARG A 55 -59.62 52.19 -5.49
C ARG A 55 -58.18 52.72 -5.54
N ALA A 56 -57.97 53.99 -5.20
CA ALA A 56 -56.63 54.57 -5.15
C ALA A 56 -55.71 53.84 -4.16
N ARG A 57 -56.25 53.42 -3.00
CA ARG A 57 -55.52 52.63 -2.02
C ARG A 57 -55.16 51.23 -2.55
N LEU A 58 -56.11 50.51 -3.15
CA LEU A 58 -55.89 49.18 -3.71
C LEU A 58 -54.92 49.21 -4.89
N ASP A 59 -54.98 50.23 -5.74
CA ASP A 59 -54.05 50.41 -6.85
C ASP A 59 -52.63 50.69 -6.34
N ALA A 60 -52.49 51.51 -5.29
CA ALA A 60 -51.20 51.74 -4.64
C ALA A 60 -50.64 50.45 -3.99
N GLU A 61 -51.50 49.65 -3.34
CA GLU A 61 -51.11 48.37 -2.74
C GLU A 61 -50.71 47.34 -3.81
N LEU A 62 -51.45 47.26 -4.93
CA LEU A 62 -51.09 46.41 -6.07
C LEU A 62 -49.76 46.81 -6.69
N GLN A 63 -49.49 48.11 -6.83
CA GLN A 63 -48.19 48.58 -7.33
C GLN A 63 -47.07 48.25 -6.35
N ALA A 64 -47.28 48.45 -5.04
CA ALA A 64 -46.31 48.09 -4.02
C ALA A 64 -46.00 46.58 -4.02
N LEU A 65 -47.03 45.73 -4.11
CA LEU A 65 -46.89 44.29 -4.15
C LEU A 65 -46.20 43.81 -5.44
N LYS A 66 -46.51 44.42 -6.60
CA LYS A 66 -45.81 44.13 -7.86
C LYS A 66 -44.33 44.46 -7.76
N VAL A 67 -43.99 45.65 -7.25
CA VAL A 67 -42.58 46.05 -7.05
C VAL A 67 -41.87 45.10 -6.07
N GLN A 68 -42.55 44.66 -5.01
CA GLN A 68 -42.00 43.69 -4.07
C GLN A 68 -41.77 42.32 -4.72
N SER A 69 -42.74 41.81 -5.47
CA SER A 69 -42.63 40.55 -6.21
C SER A 69 -41.51 40.62 -7.25
N ASP A 70 -41.41 41.70 -8.02
CA ASP A 70 -40.36 41.87 -9.02
C ASP A 70 -38.97 41.90 -8.38
N ARG A 71 -38.82 42.55 -7.22
CA ARG A 71 -37.59 42.53 -6.43
C ARG A 71 -37.25 41.11 -5.94
N GLN A 72 -38.23 40.40 -5.35
CA GLN A 72 -38.03 39.02 -4.88
C GLN A 72 -37.66 38.07 -6.03
N ILE A 73 -38.31 38.19 -7.19
CA ILE A 73 -37.99 37.40 -8.38
C ILE A 73 -36.57 37.71 -8.86
N ALA A 74 -36.17 38.99 -8.87
CA ALA A 74 -34.81 39.39 -9.26
C ALA A 74 -33.76 38.83 -8.29
N ASP A 75 -34.01 38.87 -6.98
CA ASP A 75 -33.09 38.39 -5.96
C ASP A 75 -32.99 36.85 -5.98
N LEU A 76 -34.12 36.14 -6.11
CA LEU A 76 -34.12 34.68 -6.28
C LEU A 76 -33.40 34.24 -7.55
N LYS A 77 -33.56 34.96 -8.67
CA LYS A 77 -32.82 34.69 -9.92
C LYS A 77 -31.32 34.88 -9.73
N ARG A 78 -30.89 35.93 -9.02
CA ARG A 78 -29.47 36.15 -8.69
C ARG A 78 -28.93 35.04 -7.79
N ALA A 79 -29.65 34.69 -6.73
CA ALA A 79 -29.26 33.64 -5.80
C ALA A 79 -29.16 32.27 -6.50
N LEU A 80 -30.09 31.95 -7.39
CA LEU A 80 -30.06 30.71 -8.17
C LEU A 80 -28.88 30.69 -9.15
N ALA A 81 -28.60 31.80 -9.83
CA ALA A 81 -27.45 31.90 -10.72
C ALA A 81 -26.12 31.72 -9.97
N GLU A 82 -25.98 32.34 -8.80
CA GLU A 82 -24.79 32.20 -7.96
C GLU A 82 -24.65 30.78 -7.39
N ALA A 83 -25.74 30.20 -6.87
CA ALA A 83 -25.74 28.83 -6.36
C ALA A 83 -25.40 27.80 -7.45
N THR A 84 -25.91 28.00 -8.68
CA THR A 84 -25.57 27.12 -9.82
C THR A 84 -24.09 27.24 -10.17
N LYS A 85 -23.56 28.45 -10.22
CA LYS A 85 -22.13 28.69 -10.49
C LYS A 85 -21.23 28.07 -9.41
N GLN A 86 -21.61 28.18 -8.14
CA GLN A 86 -20.89 27.54 -7.03
C GLN A 86 -20.95 26.02 -7.12
N ALA A 87 -22.12 25.45 -7.41
CA ALA A 87 -22.28 24.01 -7.58
C ALA A 87 -21.42 23.46 -8.73
N ASP A 88 -21.34 24.17 -9.86
CA ASP A 88 -20.48 23.80 -10.98
C ASP A 88 -18.99 23.87 -10.62
N ALA A 89 -18.58 24.91 -9.88
CA ALA A 89 -17.20 25.07 -9.41
C ALA A 89 -16.82 23.97 -8.40
N ASP A 90 -17.69 23.69 -7.43
CA ASP A 90 -17.49 22.66 -6.42
C ASP A 90 -17.42 21.27 -7.06
N LYS A 91 -18.27 21.00 -8.05
CA LYS A 91 -18.23 19.75 -8.81
C LYS A 91 -16.90 19.60 -9.56
N ALA A 92 -16.41 20.66 -10.22
CA ALA A 92 -15.12 20.62 -10.90
C ALA A 92 -13.96 20.35 -9.93
N VAL A 93 -13.97 20.98 -8.76
CA VAL A 93 -12.97 20.74 -7.69
C VAL A 93 -13.08 19.32 -7.15
N ALA A 94 -14.29 18.81 -6.92
CA ALA A 94 -14.52 17.46 -6.44
C ALA A 94 -14.03 16.41 -7.46
N ASP A 95 -14.34 16.60 -8.75
CA ASP A 95 -13.88 15.73 -9.83
C ASP A 95 -12.34 15.72 -9.94
N GLN A 96 -11.69 16.88 -9.79
CA GLN A 96 -10.24 16.98 -9.78
C GLN A 96 -9.62 16.25 -8.57
N LYS A 97 -10.16 16.48 -7.36
CA LYS A 97 -9.71 15.80 -6.13
C LYS A 97 -9.91 14.28 -6.21
N LEU A 98 -11.01 13.83 -6.82
CA LEU A 98 -11.30 12.41 -6.98
C LEU A 98 -10.30 11.75 -7.93
N LYS A 99 -9.95 12.41 -9.03
CA LYS A 99 -8.88 11.96 -9.94
C LYS A 99 -7.53 11.89 -9.23
N GLU A 100 -7.13 12.96 -8.56
CA GLU A 100 -5.85 13.02 -7.84
C GLU A 100 -5.77 11.94 -6.74
N THR A 101 -6.83 11.76 -5.97
CA THR A 101 -6.89 10.74 -4.91
C THR A 101 -6.87 9.33 -5.50
N SER A 102 -7.55 9.08 -6.63
CA SER A 102 -7.52 7.79 -7.30
C SER A 102 -6.14 7.46 -7.87
N GLU A 103 -5.44 8.44 -8.45
CA GLU A 103 -4.07 8.27 -8.94
C GLU A 103 -3.09 7.98 -7.79
N LYS A 104 -3.21 8.73 -6.68
CA LYS A 104 -2.43 8.47 -5.47
C LYS A 104 -2.70 7.08 -4.92
N LEU A 105 -3.96 6.65 -4.85
CA LEU A 105 -4.32 5.32 -4.37
C LEU A 105 -3.66 4.23 -5.23
N LYS A 106 -3.79 4.31 -6.56
CA LYS A 106 -3.13 3.36 -7.48
C LYS A 106 -1.61 3.35 -7.33
N ALA A 107 -0.99 4.51 -7.14
CA ALA A 107 0.45 4.61 -6.91
C ALA A 107 0.85 3.92 -5.59
N THR A 108 0.10 4.16 -4.51
CA THR A 108 0.37 3.53 -3.20
C THR A 108 0.14 2.02 -3.24
N GLU A 109 -0.90 1.53 -3.93
CA GLU A 109 -1.15 0.10 -4.14
C GLU A 109 -0.02 -0.55 -4.94
N GLY A 110 0.45 0.10 -6.00
CA GLY A 110 1.60 -0.36 -6.79
C GLY A 110 2.89 -0.43 -5.96
N GLN A 111 3.16 0.57 -5.13
CA GLN A 111 4.30 0.57 -4.21
C GLN A 111 4.19 -0.54 -3.16
N ALA A 112 3.01 -0.74 -2.57
CA ALA A 112 2.77 -1.80 -1.60
C ALA A 112 2.99 -3.19 -2.22
N ALA A 113 2.50 -3.42 -3.44
CA ALA A 113 2.73 -4.66 -4.16
C ALA A 113 4.21 -4.90 -4.49
N ALA A 114 4.94 -3.85 -4.90
CA ALA A 114 6.38 -3.95 -5.17
C ALA A 114 7.20 -4.24 -3.89
N LEU A 115 6.84 -3.63 -2.77
CA LEU A 115 7.46 -3.88 -1.47
C LEU A 115 7.16 -5.29 -0.98
N ALA A 116 5.92 -5.76 -1.08
CA ALA A 116 5.54 -7.13 -0.75
C ALA A 116 6.35 -8.16 -1.56
N GLY A 117 6.44 -7.97 -2.89
CA GLY A 117 7.25 -8.84 -3.74
C GLY A 117 8.75 -8.80 -3.43
N SER A 118 9.28 -7.65 -3.00
CA SER A 118 10.68 -7.52 -2.56
C SER A 118 10.93 -8.23 -1.24
N LEU A 119 9.98 -8.13 -0.31
CA LEU A 119 10.04 -8.78 1.00
C LEU A 119 9.99 -10.31 0.86
N ASP A 120 9.15 -10.84 -0.03
CA ASP A 120 9.10 -12.28 -0.32
C ASP A 120 10.39 -12.79 -0.95
N LYS A 121 10.98 -12.03 -1.90
CA LYS A 121 12.30 -12.36 -2.46
C LYS A 121 13.37 -12.37 -1.37
N TRP A 122 13.38 -11.38 -0.48
CA TRP A 122 14.35 -11.29 0.60
C TRP A 122 14.21 -12.47 1.58
N LYS A 123 12.98 -12.84 1.94
CA LYS A 123 12.71 -14.05 2.74
C LYS A 123 13.20 -15.31 2.06
N ALA A 124 12.90 -15.48 0.76
CA ALA A 124 13.34 -16.64 0.00
C ALA A 124 14.88 -16.73 -0.04
N SER A 125 15.57 -15.64 -0.36
CA SER A 125 17.03 -15.58 -0.37
C SER A 125 17.64 -15.82 1.01
N HIS A 126 17.04 -15.30 2.09
CA HIS A 126 17.51 -15.56 3.45
C HIS A 126 17.36 -17.03 3.82
N THR A 127 16.23 -17.65 3.45
CA THR A 127 15.99 -19.08 3.71
C THR A 127 16.99 -19.95 2.93
N GLN A 128 17.26 -19.60 1.67
CA GLN A 128 18.28 -20.27 0.85
C GLN A 128 19.68 -20.10 1.45
N LEU A 129 20.03 -18.91 1.92
CA LEU A 129 21.34 -18.66 2.54
C LEU A 129 21.51 -19.43 3.85
N ALA A 130 20.46 -19.50 4.67
CA ALA A 130 20.47 -20.30 5.89
C ALA A 130 20.68 -21.79 5.59
N GLU A 131 20.00 -22.32 4.57
CA GLU A 131 20.17 -23.71 4.15
C GLU A 131 21.59 -23.98 3.61
N ILE A 132 22.11 -23.12 2.73
CA ILE A 132 23.49 -23.23 2.23
C ILE A 132 24.50 -23.18 3.38
N THR A 133 24.27 -22.32 4.37
CA THR A 133 25.15 -22.21 5.53
C THR A 133 25.12 -23.49 6.36
N ARG A 134 23.93 -24.04 6.64
CA ARG A 134 23.78 -25.32 7.35
C ARG A 134 24.45 -26.47 6.60
N GLN A 135 24.29 -26.54 5.28
CA GLN A 135 24.94 -27.55 4.44
C GLN A 135 26.46 -27.42 4.49
N LYS A 136 27.00 -26.20 4.36
CA LYS A 136 28.44 -25.97 4.47
C LYS A 136 29.00 -26.30 5.85
N GLU A 137 28.27 -26.00 6.92
CA GLU A 137 28.69 -26.36 8.27
C GLU A 137 28.72 -27.89 8.46
N ALA A 138 27.71 -28.61 7.95
CA ALA A 138 27.68 -30.07 7.97
C ALA A 138 28.83 -30.68 7.15
N GLU A 139 29.11 -30.14 5.96
CA GLU A 139 30.24 -30.57 5.12
C GLU A 139 31.58 -30.30 5.81
N ARG A 140 31.76 -29.13 6.44
CA ARG A 140 32.98 -28.82 7.18
C ARG A 140 33.20 -29.77 8.36
N ALA A 141 32.15 -30.06 9.13
CA ALA A 141 32.21 -31.01 10.23
C ALA A 141 32.58 -32.41 9.73
N ARG A 142 31.98 -32.87 8.63
CA ARG A 142 32.31 -34.17 8.02
C ARG A 142 33.76 -34.24 7.55
N LEU A 143 34.23 -33.21 6.85
CA LEU A 143 35.62 -33.15 6.36
C LEU A 143 36.63 -33.06 7.51
N GLU A 144 36.27 -32.40 8.62
CA GLU A 144 37.12 -32.35 9.81
C GLU A 144 37.29 -33.72 10.45
N VAL A 145 36.20 -34.50 10.57
CA VAL A 145 36.25 -35.90 11.04
C VAL A 145 37.10 -36.75 10.11
N GLU A 146 36.86 -36.70 8.80
CA GLU A 146 37.64 -37.47 7.81
C GLU A 146 39.14 -37.09 7.86
N ASN A 147 39.44 -35.81 8.06
CA ASN A 147 40.83 -35.35 8.19
C ASN A 147 41.50 -35.90 9.45
N ILE A 148 40.79 -35.99 10.58
CA ILE A 148 41.28 -36.59 11.82
C ILE A 148 41.54 -38.08 11.62
N ASP A 149 40.62 -38.81 10.99
CA ASP A 149 40.75 -40.24 10.72
C ASP A 149 41.95 -40.52 9.81
N LEU A 150 42.10 -39.75 8.73
CA LEU A 150 43.26 -39.85 7.84
C LEU A 150 44.58 -39.54 8.56
N LYS A 151 44.61 -38.52 9.42
CA LYS A 151 45.80 -38.20 10.23
C LYS A 151 46.15 -39.35 11.19
N ASN A 152 45.15 -39.97 11.82
CA ASN A 152 45.36 -41.11 12.70
C ASN A 152 45.87 -42.34 11.93
N LEU A 153 45.30 -42.60 10.74
CA LEU A 153 45.74 -43.68 9.86
C LEU A 153 47.17 -43.49 9.38
N VAL A 154 47.56 -42.27 9.01
CA VAL A 154 48.95 -41.95 8.63
C VAL A 154 49.90 -42.20 9.80
N LYS A 155 49.58 -41.71 11.00
CA LYS A 155 50.40 -41.93 12.19
C LYS A 155 50.55 -43.42 12.53
N ASP A 156 49.48 -44.20 12.42
CA ASP A 156 49.53 -45.63 12.69
C ASP A 156 50.39 -46.37 11.65
N ARG A 157 50.26 -46.01 10.37
CA ARG A 157 51.12 -46.55 9.29
C ARG A 157 52.59 -46.19 9.48
N GLU A 158 52.89 -44.95 9.88
CA GLU A 158 54.26 -44.52 10.20
C GLU A 158 54.84 -45.32 11.36
N ARG A 159 54.05 -45.53 12.43
CA ARG A 159 54.45 -46.36 13.57
C ARG A 159 54.75 -47.80 13.16
N ARG A 160 53.83 -48.46 12.43
CA ARG A 160 54.02 -49.84 11.96
C ARG A 160 55.20 -49.97 11.01
N ASN A 161 55.42 -48.99 10.13
CA ASN A 161 56.59 -48.98 9.24
C ASN A 161 57.90 -48.90 10.04
N LEU A 162 57.93 -48.06 11.08
CA LEU A 162 59.08 -47.99 11.99
C LEU A 162 59.29 -49.29 12.77
N GLU A 163 58.22 -49.94 13.24
CA GLU A 163 58.25 -51.25 13.90
C GLU A 163 58.75 -52.35 12.93
N LEU A 164 58.26 -52.37 11.69
CA LEU A 164 58.69 -53.28 10.65
C LEU A 164 60.17 -53.09 10.28
N TYR A 165 60.62 -51.84 10.17
CA TYR A 165 62.03 -51.53 9.91
C TYR A 165 62.93 -52.00 11.07
N LYS A 166 62.52 -51.77 12.32
CA LYS A 166 63.25 -52.26 13.51
C LYS A 166 63.33 -53.78 13.52
N THR A 167 62.21 -54.46 13.31
CA THR A 167 62.11 -55.92 13.25
C THR A 167 63.00 -56.47 12.13
N GLY A 168 62.91 -55.89 10.92
CA GLY A 168 63.74 -56.28 9.79
C GLY A 168 65.25 -56.11 10.07
N LYS A 169 65.63 -55.02 10.75
CA LYS A 169 67.01 -54.82 11.20
C LYS A 169 67.43 -55.88 12.23
N GLU A 170 66.60 -56.16 13.22
CA GLU A 170 66.88 -57.18 14.23
C GLU A 170 67.05 -58.57 13.62
N ILE A 171 66.23 -58.93 12.63
CA ILE A 171 66.37 -60.19 11.87
C ILE A 171 67.73 -60.23 11.15
N LEU A 172 68.12 -59.13 10.50
CA LEU A 172 69.39 -59.04 9.78
C LEU A 172 70.59 -59.15 10.74
N ASP A 173 70.55 -58.43 11.87
CA ASP A 173 71.57 -58.47 12.92
C ASP A 173 71.70 -59.89 13.53
N ARG A 174 70.58 -60.58 13.75
CA ARG A 174 70.55 -61.99 14.20
C ARG A 174 71.12 -62.94 13.16
N TYR A 175 70.84 -62.72 11.87
CA TYR A 175 71.41 -63.53 10.78
C TYR A 175 72.92 -63.33 10.66
N GLU A 176 73.39 -62.08 10.74
CA GLU A 176 74.82 -61.74 10.69
C GLU A 176 75.58 -62.37 11.87
N SER A 177 75.08 -62.20 13.09
CA SER A 177 75.67 -62.78 14.30
C SER A 177 75.67 -64.32 14.30
N PHE A 178 74.61 -64.95 13.79
CA PHE A 178 74.59 -66.40 13.59
C PHE A 178 75.61 -66.84 12.53
N SER A 179 75.76 -66.11 11.42
CA SER A 179 76.74 -66.46 10.39
C SER A 179 78.17 -66.36 10.91
N LEU A 180 78.50 -65.32 11.68
CA LEU A 180 79.84 -65.09 12.22
C LEU A 180 80.17 -66.02 13.39
N GLY A 181 79.25 -66.17 14.34
CA GLY A 181 79.43 -67.05 15.51
C GLY A 181 79.41 -68.54 15.15
N LYS A 182 78.62 -68.91 14.14
CA LYS A 182 78.49 -70.31 13.72
C LYS A 182 79.50 -70.70 12.64
N ALA A 183 79.97 -69.80 11.77
CA ALA A 183 81.12 -70.09 10.89
C ALA A 183 82.41 -70.39 11.67
N ILE A 184 82.60 -69.75 12.83
CA ILE A 184 83.72 -70.07 13.75
C ILE A 184 83.50 -71.41 14.48
N SER A 185 82.24 -71.78 14.74
CA SER A 185 81.87 -73.05 15.39
C SER A 185 81.65 -74.22 14.40
N ALA A 186 81.70 -73.98 13.08
CA ALA A 186 81.37 -74.91 12.00
C ALA A 186 82.40 -76.02 11.76
N ARG A 187 83.13 -76.45 12.80
CA ARG A 187 83.80 -77.76 12.77
C ARG A 187 82.88 -78.90 13.21
N GLU A 188 81.62 -78.63 13.56
CA GLU A 188 80.63 -79.68 13.83
C GLU A 188 79.37 -79.59 12.93
N PRO A 189 78.91 -80.72 12.35
CA PRO A 189 77.78 -80.76 11.42
C PRO A 189 76.46 -80.47 12.15
N PHE A 190 75.57 -79.73 11.49
CA PHE A 190 74.24 -79.34 11.98
C PHE A 190 73.45 -80.51 12.59
N THR A 191 73.47 -80.65 13.92
CA THR A 191 72.64 -81.62 14.65
C THR A 191 71.19 -81.12 14.77
N GLY A 192 70.22 -82.03 14.91
CA GLY A 192 68.79 -81.72 14.89
C GLY A 192 68.35 -80.62 15.86
N LEU A 193 69.03 -80.45 17.00
CA LEU A 193 68.77 -79.38 17.97
C LEU A 193 69.04 -77.97 17.39
N ALA A 194 70.10 -77.85 16.59
CA ALA A 194 70.46 -76.58 15.93
C ALA A 194 69.51 -76.24 14.77
N LYS A 195 68.86 -77.26 14.18
CA LYS A 195 67.81 -77.08 13.17
C LYS A 195 66.52 -76.56 13.82
N VAL A 196 66.09 -77.17 14.93
CA VAL A 196 64.88 -76.74 15.67
C VAL A 196 65.01 -75.28 16.14
N LYS A 197 66.15 -74.88 16.70
CA LYS A 197 66.39 -73.48 17.11
C LYS A 197 66.34 -72.48 15.93
N LEU A 198 66.78 -72.90 14.75
CA LEU A 198 66.70 -72.06 13.55
C LEU A 198 65.25 -71.95 13.05
N GLU A 199 64.50 -73.06 13.07
CA GLU A 199 63.08 -73.08 12.73
C GLU A 199 62.26 -72.19 13.67
N GLU A 200 62.53 -72.25 14.98
CA GLU A 200 61.88 -71.40 15.99
C GLU A 200 62.17 -69.91 15.74
N GLN A 201 63.44 -69.54 15.50
CA GLN A 201 63.79 -68.15 15.17
C GLN A 201 63.15 -67.64 13.86
N VAL A 202 63.08 -68.49 12.83
CA VAL A 202 62.40 -68.14 11.57
C VAL A 202 60.90 -67.96 11.81
N GLN A 203 60.31 -68.77 12.68
CA GLN A 203 58.90 -68.68 13.02
C GLN A 203 58.60 -67.41 13.84
N ASP A 204 59.42 -67.07 14.82
CA ASP A 204 59.29 -65.81 15.59
C ASP A 204 59.42 -64.59 14.68
N SER A 205 60.45 -64.58 13.82
CA SER A 205 60.67 -63.49 12.86
C SER A 205 59.52 -63.36 11.86
N ARG A 206 58.90 -64.48 11.48
CA ARG A 206 57.72 -64.48 10.60
C ARG A 206 56.50 -63.92 11.32
N ASN A 207 56.27 -64.29 12.58
CA ASN A 207 55.17 -63.76 13.38
C ASN A 207 55.30 -62.24 13.56
N ASP A 208 56.49 -61.74 13.88
CA ASP A 208 56.72 -60.29 14.05
C ASP A 208 56.52 -59.51 12.74
N LEU A 209 56.91 -60.08 11.60
CA LEU A 209 56.65 -59.48 10.28
C LEU A 209 55.16 -59.48 9.94
N ASP A 210 54.46 -60.59 10.22
CA ASP A 210 53.02 -60.73 9.93
C ASP A 210 52.16 -59.81 10.82
N ASP A 211 52.54 -59.58 12.08
CA ASP A 211 51.83 -58.67 13.00
C ASP A 211 51.98 -57.19 12.60
N ASN A 212 53.12 -56.81 12.02
CA ASN A 212 53.40 -55.44 11.58
C ASN A 212 52.99 -55.17 10.13
N PHE A 213 52.70 -56.21 9.35
CA PHE A 213 52.29 -56.09 7.96
C PHE A 213 50.85 -55.59 7.84
N VAL A 214 50.66 -54.49 7.10
CA VAL A 214 49.31 -53.98 6.82
C VAL A 214 48.67 -54.84 5.74
N LYS A 215 47.76 -55.74 6.15
CA LYS A 215 46.89 -56.48 5.22
C LYS A 215 45.94 -55.48 4.55
N THR A 216 45.95 -55.42 3.22
CA THR A 216 45.19 -54.47 2.39
C THR A 216 43.65 -54.49 2.59
N GLY A 217 43.11 -55.43 3.40
CA GLY A 217 41.69 -55.51 3.75
C GLY A 217 41.30 -54.94 5.11
N ASP A 218 42.25 -54.59 6.00
CA ASP A 218 41.90 -54.17 7.38
C ASP A 218 41.58 -52.66 7.48
N SER A 219 42.04 -51.87 6.50
CA SER A 219 41.64 -50.46 6.37
C SER A 219 40.22 -50.25 5.84
N ALA A 220 39.47 -51.32 5.54
CA ALA A 220 38.08 -51.25 5.06
C ALA A 220 37.04 -51.43 6.18
N LYS A 221 37.46 -51.68 7.43
CA LYS A 221 36.56 -51.98 8.56
C LYS A 221 36.37 -50.80 9.53
N VAL A 222 36.52 -49.57 9.06
CA VAL A 222 35.92 -48.41 9.74
C VAL A 222 34.45 -48.44 9.37
N GLU A 223 33.63 -49.00 10.26
CA GLU A 223 32.18 -49.04 10.10
C GLU A 223 31.64 -47.63 9.83
N PRO A 224 30.68 -47.48 8.89
CA PRO A 224 30.02 -46.21 8.68
C PRO A 224 29.26 -45.87 9.96
N VAL A 225 29.72 -44.84 10.69
CA VAL A 225 28.95 -44.23 11.78
C VAL A 225 27.57 -43.91 11.24
N SER A 226 26.58 -44.56 11.84
CA SER A 226 25.17 -44.46 11.51
C SER A 226 24.74 -42.99 11.54
N SER A 227 24.39 -42.48 10.37
CA SER A 227 23.58 -41.26 10.22
C SER A 227 22.34 -41.39 11.10
N THR A 228 22.31 -40.64 12.20
CA THR A 228 21.10 -40.40 12.98
C THR A 228 20.80 -38.92 12.87
N ASN A 229 20.00 -38.57 11.86
CA ASN A 229 19.37 -37.25 11.70
C ASN A 229 18.31 -37.04 12.79
N PRO A 230 18.05 -35.77 13.15
CA PRO A 230 16.85 -35.11 12.62
C PRO A 230 17.11 -33.99 11.62
#